data_AF-A0A935VJ67-F1
#
_entry.id   AF-A0A935VJ67-F1
#
_cell.length_a   1.000
_cell.length_b   1.000
_cell.length_c   1.000
_cell.angle_alpha   90.00
_cell.angle_beta   90.00
_cell.angle_gamma   90.00
#
_symmetry.space_group_name_H-M   'P 1'
#
loop_
_entity.id
_entity.type
_entity.pdbx_description
1 polymer ?
#
loop_
_entity_poly.entity_id
_entity_poly.type
_entity_poly.pdbx_seq_one_letter_code
_entity_poly.pdbx_strand_id
1 'polypeptide(L)'
;MSKNVDHQNEYLRSGLWKSLMLISVLILIGISGYYFFFGYSIIDAFYMTIITVGTVGFGEVSPLNDFGKIFTSLLILFSIFIFAYAVTTISAYLVSINSILDYKKRKMQQKINTLKNHVIICGYGRNGKQAAVKLRSYNRQFVIIEQKKEIIEILNQEGILNIEGNATDDETLIKAGISHASFLITSLPSDSDNVFITLTAKQLNSKLSIYSRASEESSLKKLKIAGADHVIMPDKIGGDHMASLIVAPDLIEFLDNLSASTAGTMNVQEIMLTNLPQIKTIRDLHIRENTGCTVIGYKMENGEYIVNPDIDFQVKTDGRIIVLGNTVQIKNLNKVFGL
;
A
#
# COMPACT_ATOMS: atom_id res chain seq x y z
N MET A 1 21.65 -4.16 7.57
CA MET A 1 20.63 -5.03 8.20
C MET A 1 19.83 -5.89 7.21
N SER A 2 19.37 -5.42 6.03
CA SER A 2 18.71 -6.36 5.07
C SER A 2 19.68 -7.39 4.48
N LYS A 3 20.94 -7.02 4.22
CA LYS A 3 22.02 -7.96 3.83
C LYS A 3 22.22 -9.13 4.81
N ASN A 4 21.95 -8.95 6.10
CA ASN A 4 22.12 -10.02 7.09
C ASN A 4 21.00 -11.06 7.01
N VAL A 5 19.78 -10.64 6.65
CA VAL A 5 18.64 -11.55 6.50
C VAL A 5 18.77 -12.37 5.22
N ASP A 6 19.21 -11.74 4.13
CA ASP A 6 19.46 -12.43 2.86
C ASP A 6 20.61 -13.46 2.99
N HIS A 7 21.71 -13.10 3.66
CA HIS A 7 22.81 -14.04 3.95
C HIS A 7 22.39 -15.20 4.87
N GLN A 8 21.56 -14.93 5.88
CA GLN A 8 21.07 -15.97 6.78
C GLN A 8 20.15 -16.97 6.05
N ASN A 9 19.38 -16.49 5.07
CA ASN A 9 18.49 -17.33 4.26
C ASN A 9 19.27 -18.18 3.26
N GLU A 10 20.32 -17.62 2.65
CA GLU A 10 21.25 -18.36 1.79
C GLU A 10 21.99 -19.44 2.58
N TYR A 11 22.40 -19.14 3.82
CA TYR A 11 23.02 -20.10 4.72
C TYR A 11 22.06 -21.25 5.09
N LEU A 12 20.82 -20.96 5.47
CA LEU A 12 19.82 -21.97 5.81
C LEU A 12 19.41 -22.83 4.60
N ARG A 13 19.25 -22.22 3.42
CA ARG A 13 18.99 -22.93 2.16
C ARG A 13 20.17 -23.83 1.79
N SER A 14 21.40 -23.38 1.97
CA SER A 14 22.60 -24.22 1.78
C SER A 14 22.65 -25.39 2.77
N GLY A 15 22.17 -25.19 4.01
CA GLY A 15 22.06 -26.22 5.03
C GLY A 15 21.11 -27.34 4.63
N LEU A 16 19.93 -27.01 4.10
CA LEU A 16 18.96 -27.99 3.59
C LEU A 16 19.54 -28.87 2.49
N TRP A 17 20.22 -28.26 1.52
CA TRP A 17 20.87 -29.00 0.43
C TRP A 17 21.97 -29.93 0.94
N LYS A 18 22.77 -29.47 1.92
CA LYS A 18 23.78 -30.32 2.58
C LYS A 18 23.13 -31.51 3.31
N SER A 19 22.02 -31.29 4.03
CA SER A 19 21.30 -32.37 4.72
C SER A 19 20.75 -33.41 3.75
N LEU A 20 20.12 -32.98 2.65
CA LEU A 20 19.64 -33.88 1.60
C LEU A 20 20.78 -34.67 0.97
N MET A 21 21.89 -34.01 0.65
CA MET A 21 23.08 -34.65 0.10
C MET A 21 23.65 -35.70 1.05
N LEU A 22 23.78 -35.40 2.34
CA LEU A 22 24.30 -36.33 3.35
C LEU A 22 23.42 -37.57 3.50
N ILE A 23 22.09 -37.40 3.51
CA ILE A 23 21.14 -38.52 3.56
C ILE A 23 21.26 -39.38 2.30
N SER A 24 21.32 -38.78 1.11
CA SER A 24 21.48 -39.51 -0.15
C SER A 24 22.79 -40.30 -0.18
N VAL A 25 23.90 -39.70 0.25
CA VAL A 25 25.20 -40.37 0.33
C VAL A 25 25.14 -41.54 1.32
N LEU A 26 24.55 -41.36 2.49
CA LEU A 26 24.39 -42.43 3.48
C LEU A 26 23.59 -43.62 2.93
N ILE A 27 22.47 -43.34 2.23
CA ILE A 27 21.65 -44.38 1.60
C ILE A 27 22.46 -45.13 0.53
N LEU A 28 23.23 -44.41 -0.29
CA LEU A 28 24.07 -45.04 -1.32
C LEU A 28 25.18 -45.91 -0.72
N ILE A 29 25.78 -45.49 0.39
CA ILE A 29 26.77 -46.28 1.15
C ILE A 29 26.12 -47.55 1.70
N GLY A 30 24.92 -47.45 2.28
CA GLY A 30 24.16 -48.61 2.76
C GLY A 30 23.87 -49.62 1.65
N ILE A 31 23.30 -49.16 0.54
CA ILE A 31 22.96 -50.01 -0.62
C ILE A 31 24.20 -50.71 -1.17
N SER A 32 25.27 -49.93 -1.38
CA SER A 32 26.53 -50.46 -1.91
C SER A 32 27.18 -51.45 -0.94
N GLY A 33 27.12 -51.15 0.36
CA GLY A 33 27.60 -52.02 1.43
C GLY A 33 26.93 -53.40 1.39
N TYR A 34 25.60 -53.42 1.44
CA TYR A 34 24.81 -54.67 1.40
C TYR A 34 24.94 -55.42 0.08
N TYR A 35 25.00 -54.72 -1.05
CA TYR A 35 25.13 -55.35 -2.36
C TYR A 35 26.51 -56.01 -2.56
N PHE A 36 27.61 -55.28 -2.33
CA PHE A 36 28.96 -55.77 -2.65
C PHE A 36 29.55 -56.69 -1.59
N PHE A 37 29.34 -56.41 -0.30
CA PHE A 37 30.00 -57.15 0.79
C PHE A 37 29.16 -58.30 1.35
N PHE A 38 27.84 -58.24 1.19
CA PHE A 38 26.91 -59.20 1.80
C PHE A 38 26.05 -59.96 0.78
N GLY A 39 26.18 -59.66 -0.52
CA GLY A 39 25.56 -60.41 -1.62
C GLY A 39 24.04 -60.21 -1.73
N TYR A 40 23.51 -59.14 -1.15
CA TYR A 40 22.08 -58.84 -1.24
C TYR A 40 21.71 -58.47 -2.67
N SER A 41 20.47 -58.74 -3.09
CA SER A 41 19.96 -58.13 -4.32
C SER A 41 19.91 -56.60 -4.16
N ILE A 42 19.92 -55.84 -5.25
CA ILE A 42 19.83 -54.37 -5.19
C ILE A 42 18.56 -53.94 -4.42
N ILE A 43 17.48 -54.68 -4.59
CA ILE A 43 16.19 -54.42 -3.93
C ILE A 43 16.29 -54.71 -2.44
N ASP A 44 16.87 -55.84 -2.05
CA ASP A 44 17.06 -56.20 -0.64
C ASP A 44 18.04 -55.26 0.07
N ALA A 45 19.11 -54.84 -0.62
CA ALA A 45 20.07 -53.87 -0.14
C ALA A 45 19.43 -52.49 0.09
N PHE A 46 18.59 -52.05 -0.86
CA PHE A 46 17.80 -50.83 -0.71
C PHE A 46 16.82 -50.94 0.45
N TYR A 47 16.05 -52.03 0.51
CA TYR A 47 15.08 -52.25 1.58
C TYR A 47 15.74 -52.30 2.96
N MET A 48 16.82 -53.08 3.11
CA MET A 48 17.62 -53.18 4.35
C MET A 48 18.17 -51.82 4.76
N THR A 49 18.66 -51.02 3.81
CA THR A 49 19.17 -49.66 4.09
C THR A 49 18.07 -48.73 4.57
N ILE A 50 16.91 -48.73 3.92
CA ILE A 50 15.79 -47.84 4.29
C ILE A 50 15.23 -48.19 5.67
N ILE A 51 15.02 -49.47 6.00
CA ILE A 51 14.51 -49.85 7.33
C ILE A 51 15.52 -49.56 8.45
N THR A 52 16.82 -49.58 8.13
CA THR A 52 17.91 -49.28 9.07
C THR A 52 18.05 -47.77 9.28
N VAL A 53 18.17 -46.99 8.20
CA VAL A 53 18.31 -45.53 8.25
C VAL A 53 17.03 -44.87 8.76
N GLY A 54 15.86 -45.40 8.38
CA GLY A 54 14.55 -44.95 8.84
C GLY A 54 14.21 -45.36 10.28
N THR A 55 15.10 -46.07 10.98
CA THR A 55 14.95 -46.48 12.39
C THR A 55 13.74 -47.40 12.66
N VAL A 56 13.20 -48.06 11.63
CA VAL A 56 12.03 -48.95 11.76
C VAL A 56 12.44 -50.32 12.31
N GLY A 57 13.51 -50.91 11.76
CA GLY A 57 14.15 -52.10 12.33
C GLY A 57 13.29 -53.38 12.36
N PHE A 58 12.65 -53.75 11.24
CA PHE A 58 11.86 -54.99 11.15
C PHE A 58 12.65 -56.31 11.25
N GLY A 59 13.99 -56.24 11.29
CA GLY A 59 14.90 -57.38 11.31
C GLY A 59 15.85 -57.40 10.09
N GLU A 60 16.79 -58.34 10.09
CA GLU A 60 17.70 -58.55 8.97
C GLU A 60 16.97 -59.23 7.80
N VAL A 61 17.12 -58.68 6.59
CA VAL A 61 16.54 -59.29 5.36
C VAL A 61 17.22 -60.61 5.03
N SER A 62 18.49 -60.77 5.40
CA SER A 62 19.28 -61.99 5.27
C SER A 62 20.33 -62.05 6.39
N PRO A 63 20.75 -63.25 6.83
CA PRO A 63 21.63 -63.38 8.00
C PRO A 63 22.96 -62.65 7.82
N LEU A 64 23.29 -61.76 8.76
CA LEU A 64 24.55 -61.01 8.78
C LEU A 64 25.66 -61.79 9.50
N ASN A 65 26.86 -61.80 8.90
CA ASN A 65 28.08 -62.23 9.59
C ASN A 65 28.56 -61.14 10.57
N ASP A 66 29.61 -61.42 11.35
CA ASP A 66 30.11 -60.48 12.37
C ASP A 66 30.55 -59.13 11.77
N PHE A 67 31.10 -59.13 10.57
CA PHE A 67 31.46 -57.90 9.85
C PHE A 67 30.21 -57.10 9.44
N GLY A 68 29.14 -57.77 9.02
CA GLY A 68 27.85 -57.16 8.69
C GLY A 68 27.18 -56.52 9.87
N LYS A 69 27.25 -57.15 11.05
CA LYS A 69 26.75 -56.54 12.29
C LYS A 69 27.49 -55.25 12.63
N ILE A 70 28.81 -55.23 12.47
CA ILE A 70 29.61 -54.01 12.68
C ILE A 70 29.26 -52.93 11.66
N PHE A 71 29.15 -53.30 10.37
CA PHE A 71 28.75 -52.37 9.30
C PHE A 71 27.38 -51.74 9.58
N THR A 72 26.36 -52.57 9.84
CA THR A 72 25.00 -52.11 10.16
C THR A 72 24.98 -51.24 11.40
N SER A 73 25.76 -51.60 12.44
CA SER A 73 25.87 -50.79 13.67
C SER A 73 26.45 -49.40 13.41
N LEU A 74 27.50 -49.29 12.58
CA LEU A 74 28.05 -48.00 12.18
C LEU A 74 27.06 -47.21 11.31
N LEU A 75 26.37 -47.88 10.39
CA LEU A 75 25.36 -47.26 9.54
C LEU A 75 24.22 -46.65 10.38
N ILE A 76 23.75 -47.35 11.41
CA ILE A 76 22.76 -46.86 12.38
C ILE A 76 23.32 -45.66 13.16
N LEU A 77 24.56 -45.76 13.65
CA LEU A 77 25.17 -44.67 14.41
C LEU A 77 25.24 -43.38 13.59
N PHE A 78 25.74 -43.45 12.36
CA PHE A 78 25.83 -42.28 11.47
C PHE A 78 24.45 -41.79 11.00
N SER A 79 23.48 -42.70 10.79
CA SER A 79 22.13 -42.32 10.38
C SER A 79 21.45 -41.43 11.41
N ILE A 80 21.59 -41.76 12.70
CA ILE A 80 20.99 -40.98 13.79
C ILE A 80 21.54 -39.55 13.80
N PHE A 81 22.86 -39.35 13.66
CA PHE A 81 23.46 -38.01 13.64
C PHE A 81 23.04 -37.20 12.41
N ILE A 82 23.03 -37.81 11.22
CA ILE A 82 22.63 -37.14 9.98
C ILE A 82 21.14 -36.78 10.04
N PHE A 83 20.30 -37.67 10.56
CA PHE A 83 18.87 -37.42 10.72
C PHE A 83 18.60 -36.29 11.72
N ALA A 84 19.27 -36.29 12.88
CA ALA A 84 19.16 -35.22 13.87
C ALA A 84 19.59 -33.85 13.30
N TYR A 85 20.67 -33.81 12.53
CA TYR A 85 21.12 -32.61 11.83
C TYR A 85 20.09 -32.14 10.78
N ALA A 86 19.53 -33.07 10.00
CA ALA A 86 18.52 -32.77 9.00
C ALA A 86 17.25 -32.19 9.63
N VAL A 87 16.72 -32.82 10.69
CA VAL A 87 15.56 -32.33 11.44
C VAL A 87 15.83 -30.93 11.97
N THR A 88 16.97 -30.71 12.63
CA THR A 88 17.33 -29.38 13.18
C THR A 88 17.37 -28.31 12.10
N THR A 89 17.96 -28.61 10.94
CA THR A 89 18.09 -27.65 9.83
C THR A 89 16.75 -27.36 9.16
N ILE A 90 15.91 -28.38 8.96
CA ILE A 90 14.56 -28.24 8.41
C ILE A 90 13.70 -27.40 9.36
N SER A 91 13.71 -27.71 10.66
CA SER A 91 12.98 -26.94 11.68
C SER A 91 13.43 -25.48 11.71
N ALA A 92 14.74 -25.22 11.67
CA ALA A 92 15.28 -23.86 11.63
C ALA A 92 14.83 -23.09 10.37
N TYR A 93 14.82 -23.75 9.21
CA TYR A 93 14.35 -23.14 7.96
C TYR A 93 12.86 -22.77 8.01
N LEU A 94 12.00 -23.66 8.49
CA LEU A 94 10.56 -23.41 8.61
C LEU A 94 10.26 -22.23 9.55
N VAL A 95 10.97 -22.14 10.67
CA VAL A 95 10.85 -21.00 11.60
C VAL A 95 11.32 -19.70 10.95
N SER A 96 12.38 -19.75 10.13
CA SER A 96 12.95 -18.55 9.51
C SER A 96 11.98 -17.84 8.55
N ILE A 97 11.14 -18.60 7.83
CA ILE A 97 10.16 -18.05 6.89
C ILE A 97 9.16 -17.14 7.61
N ASN A 98 8.61 -17.59 8.75
CA ASN A 98 7.65 -16.81 9.53
C ASN A 98 8.29 -15.53 10.10
N SER A 99 9.56 -15.63 10.55
CA SER A 99 10.27 -14.49 11.13
C SER A 99 10.54 -13.33 10.15
N ILE A 100 10.70 -13.62 8.86
CA ILE A 100 10.97 -12.59 7.83
C ILE A 100 9.71 -11.77 7.55
N LEU A 101 8.55 -12.42 7.45
CA LEU A 101 7.27 -11.75 7.26
C LEU A 101 6.96 -10.85 8.46
N ASP A 102 7.18 -11.36 9.68
CA ASP A 102 7.01 -10.58 10.90
C ASP A 102 7.99 -9.41 10.99
N TYR A 103 9.24 -9.60 10.58
CA TYR A 103 10.21 -8.52 10.51
C TYR A 103 9.79 -7.41 9.53
N LYS A 104 9.31 -7.79 8.34
CA LYS A 104 8.78 -6.83 7.35
C LYS A 104 7.59 -6.06 7.92
N LYS A 105 6.63 -6.74 8.56
CA LYS A 105 5.48 -6.12 9.23
C LYS A 105 5.90 -5.15 10.33
N ARG A 106 6.84 -5.54 11.20
CA ARG A 106 7.38 -4.66 12.27
C ARG A 106 8.05 -3.42 11.70
N LYS A 107 8.87 -3.57 10.65
CA LYS A 107 9.53 -2.45 9.98
C LYS A 107 8.51 -1.50 9.32
N MET A 108 7.46 -2.06 8.73
CA MET A 108 6.34 -1.28 8.18
C MET A 108 5.65 -0.46 9.28
N GLN A 109 5.29 -1.12 10.38
CA GLN A 109 4.63 -0.49 11.52
C GLN A 109 5.50 0.63 12.12
N GLN A 110 6.81 0.43 12.25
CA GLN A 110 7.73 1.47 12.73
C GLN A 110 7.70 2.71 11.84
N LYS A 111 7.70 2.55 10.51
CA LYS A 111 7.57 3.69 9.59
C LYS A 111 6.25 4.41 9.79
N ILE A 112 5.14 3.68 9.88
CA ILE A 112 3.80 4.26 10.09
C ILE A 112 3.75 5.05 11.40
N ASN A 113 4.33 4.53 12.48
CA ASN A 113 4.36 5.21 13.78
C ASN A 113 5.15 6.53 13.77
N THR A 114 6.06 6.74 12.80
CA THR A 114 6.78 8.02 12.66
C THR A 114 6.01 9.09 11.89
N LEU A 115 4.92 8.71 11.23
CA LEU A 115 4.14 9.64 10.41
C LEU A 115 3.33 10.62 11.29
N LYS A 116 3.20 11.85 10.79
CA LYS A 116 2.32 12.87 11.32
C LYS A 116 1.67 13.59 10.16
N ASN A 117 0.43 14.02 10.34
CA ASN A 117 -0.35 14.73 9.32
C ASN A 117 -0.48 13.95 7.99
N HIS A 118 -0.42 12.62 8.05
CA HIS A 118 -0.57 11.75 6.89
C HIS A 118 -2.05 11.50 6.57
N VAL A 119 -2.27 10.86 5.42
CA VAL A 119 -3.59 10.40 4.97
C VAL A 119 -3.75 8.91 5.24
N ILE A 120 -4.90 8.48 5.75
CA ILE A 120 -5.25 7.05 5.83
C ILE A 120 -6.28 6.77 4.74
N ILE A 121 -6.08 5.69 3.98
CA ILE A 121 -7.01 5.23 2.94
C ILE A 121 -7.55 3.86 3.36
N CYS A 122 -8.86 3.78 3.64
CA CYS A 122 -9.53 2.54 3.94
C CYS A 122 -10.02 1.89 2.65
N GLY A 123 -9.44 0.73 2.33
CA GLY A 123 -9.67 -0.04 1.11
C GLY A 123 -8.78 0.40 -0.06
N TYR A 124 -8.22 -0.57 -0.77
CA TYR A 124 -7.45 -0.37 -2.01
C TYR A 124 -8.19 -0.92 -3.22
N GLY A 125 -9.48 -0.60 -3.31
CA GLY A 125 -10.30 -0.85 -4.49
C GLY A 125 -10.04 0.16 -5.62
N ARG A 126 -10.99 0.27 -6.55
CA ARG A 126 -10.93 1.21 -7.68
C ARG A 126 -10.66 2.65 -7.25
N ASN A 127 -11.46 3.15 -6.30
CA ASN A 127 -11.36 4.55 -5.83
C ASN A 127 -10.15 4.76 -4.91
N GLY A 128 -9.89 3.84 -3.97
CA GLY A 128 -8.73 3.91 -3.07
C GLY A 128 -7.40 3.88 -3.83
N LYS A 129 -7.27 3.05 -4.86
CA LYS A 129 -6.09 3.00 -5.74
C LYS A 129 -5.86 4.32 -6.47
N GLN A 130 -6.91 4.91 -7.06
CA GLN A 130 -6.79 6.20 -7.75
C GLN A 130 -6.41 7.33 -6.79
N ALA A 131 -7.00 7.35 -5.59
CA ALA A 131 -6.63 8.30 -4.54
C ALA A 131 -5.14 8.16 -4.16
N ALA A 132 -4.65 6.93 -3.97
CA ALA A 132 -3.25 6.66 -3.66
C ALA A 132 -2.29 7.15 -4.77
N VAL A 133 -2.62 6.91 -6.04
CA VAL A 133 -1.81 7.38 -7.18
C VAL A 133 -1.71 8.90 -7.19
N LYS A 134 -2.84 9.61 -7.01
CA LYS A 134 -2.86 11.08 -7.00
C LYS A 134 -2.14 11.66 -5.78
N LEU A 135 -2.31 11.07 -4.60
CA LEU A 135 -1.58 11.49 -3.39
C LEU A 135 -0.07 11.31 -3.56
N ARG A 136 0.35 10.20 -4.19
CA ARG A 136 1.76 9.95 -4.52
C ARG A 136 2.32 10.99 -5.49
N SER A 137 1.56 11.41 -6.51
CA SER A 137 2.03 12.45 -7.45
C SER A 137 2.25 13.82 -6.79
N TYR A 138 1.57 14.09 -5.67
CA TYR A 138 1.77 15.31 -4.87
C TYR A 138 2.69 15.11 -3.66
N ASN A 139 3.45 14.00 -3.59
CA ASN A 139 4.34 13.67 -2.47
C ASN A 139 3.67 13.74 -1.08
N ARG A 140 2.36 13.43 -1.01
CA ARG A 140 1.65 13.33 0.27
C ARG A 140 1.88 11.96 0.87
N GLN A 141 2.24 11.90 2.15
CA GLN A 141 2.41 10.65 2.87
C GLN A 141 1.05 10.04 3.17
N PHE A 142 0.89 8.75 2.87
CA PHE A 142 -0.35 8.02 3.14
C PHE A 142 -0.10 6.58 3.57
N VAL A 143 -1.09 5.99 4.23
CA VAL A 143 -1.14 4.59 4.67
C VAL A 143 -2.43 3.96 4.16
N ILE A 144 -2.34 2.75 3.62
CA ILE A 144 -3.51 2.00 3.14
C ILE A 144 -3.88 0.93 4.15
N ILE A 145 -5.17 0.79 4.44
CA ILE A 145 -5.73 -0.35 5.17
C ILE A 145 -6.43 -1.25 4.17
N GLU A 146 -6.04 -2.53 4.12
CA GLU A 146 -6.64 -3.51 3.21
C GLU A 146 -6.67 -4.90 3.87
N GLN A 147 -7.72 -5.67 3.59
CA GLN A 147 -7.95 -6.98 4.18
C GLN A 147 -7.49 -8.12 3.25
N LYS A 148 -7.53 -7.91 1.93
CA LYS A 148 -7.17 -8.92 0.94
C LYS A 148 -5.66 -9.10 0.85
N LYS A 149 -5.18 -10.32 1.12
CA LYS A 149 -3.75 -10.66 1.14
C LYS A 149 -3.07 -10.43 -0.21
N GLU A 150 -3.76 -10.72 -1.31
CA GLU A 150 -3.24 -10.54 -2.66
C GLU A 150 -2.90 -9.07 -2.94
N ILE A 151 -3.72 -8.15 -2.43
CA ILE A 151 -3.51 -6.72 -2.58
C ILE A 151 -2.37 -6.24 -1.68
N ILE A 152 -2.32 -6.73 -0.44
CA ILE A 152 -1.24 -6.42 0.51
C ILE A 152 0.13 -6.83 -0.07
N GLU A 153 0.22 -7.97 -0.74
CA GLU A 153 1.45 -8.40 -1.42
C GLU A 153 1.88 -7.41 -2.51
N ILE A 154 0.95 -6.93 -3.34
CA ILE A 154 1.21 -5.91 -4.36
C ILE A 154 1.71 -4.62 -3.71
N LEU A 155 1.04 -4.13 -2.66
CA LEU A 155 1.44 -2.92 -1.94
C LEU A 155 2.84 -3.03 -1.33
N ASN A 156 3.17 -4.21 -0.80
CA ASN A 156 4.50 -4.50 -0.26
C ASN A 156 5.59 -4.51 -1.33
N GLN A 157 5.30 -5.03 -2.53
CA GLN A 157 6.22 -5.00 -3.67
C GLN A 157 6.46 -3.58 -4.17
N GLU A 158 5.42 -2.75 -4.21
CA GLU A 158 5.52 -1.33 -4.57
C GLU A 158 6.12 -0.45 -3.45
N GLY A 159 6.38 -1.01 -2.27
CA GLY A 159 6.94 -0.31 -1.13
C GLY A 159 5.99 0.71 -0.49
N ILE A 160 4.69 0.57 -0.73
CA ILE A 160 3.64 1.45 -0.19
C ILE A 160 3.33 1.07 1.25
N LEU A 161 3.19 2.06 2.13
CA LEU A 161 2.86 1.84 3.53
C LEU A 161 1.43 1.28 3.66
N ASN A 162 1.31 0.10 4.27
CA ASN A 162 0.04 -0.60 4.38
C ASN A 162 -0.11 -1.31 5.73
N ILE A 163 -1.38 -1.52 6.12
CA ILE A 163 -1.81 -2.33 7.26
C ILE A 163 -2.76 -3.40 6.73
N GLU A 164 -2.44 -4.67 7.02
CA GLU A 164 -3.32 -5.81 6.78
C GLU A 164 -4.37 -5.87 7.90
N GLY A 165 -5.64 -5.67 7.57
CA GLY A 165 -6.73 -5.70 8.55
C GLY A 165 -8.05 -5.17 8.00
N ASN A 166 -9.13 -5.37 8.75
CA ASN A 166 -10.41 -4.76 8.44
C ASN A 166 -10.44 -3.33 8.98
N ALA A 167 -10.79 -2.37 8.11
CA ALA A 167 -10.84 -0.96 8.46
C ALA A 167 -11.95 -0.60 9.45
N THR A 168 -12.98 -1.46 9.60
CA THR A 168 -14.00 -1.29 10.63
C THR A 168 -13.44 -1.52 12.03
N ASP A 169 -12.34 -2.25 12.18
CA ASP A 169 -11.80 -2.57 13.50
C ASP A 169 -10.98 -1.39 14.05
N ASP A 170 -11.31 -0.94 15.27
CA ASP A 170 -10.64 0.15 15.96
C ASP A 170 -9.12 -0.04 16.02
N GLU A 171 -8.67 -1.26 16.32
CA GLU A 171 -7.24 -1.60 16.39
C GLU A 171 -6.52 -1.35 15.06
N THR A 172 -7.18 -1.60 13.93
CA THR A 172 -6.60 -1.43 12.59
C THR A 172 -6.40 0.06 12.30
N LEU A 173 -7.36 0.90 12.67
CA LEU A 173 -7.25 2.35 12.55
C LEU A 173 -6.15 2.91 13.46
N ILE A 174 -6.04 2.39 14.70
CA ILE A 174 -4.96 2.75 15.63
C ILE A 174 -3.60 2.35 15.06
N LYS A 175 -3.44 1.13 14.53
CA LYS A 175 -2.21 0.66 13.87
C LYS A 175 -1.86 1.52 12.64
N ALA A 176 -2.85 2.07 11.94
CA ALA A 176 -2.63 3.02 10.84
C ALA A 176 -2.24 4.44 11.30
N GLY A 177 -2.21 4.70 12.60
CA GLY A 177 -1.78 5.97 13.18
C GLY A 177 -2.87 7.05 13.16
N ILE A 178 -4.15 6.68 13.28
CA ILE A 178 -5.28 7.61 13.15
C ILE A 178 -5.23 8.81 14.11
N SER A 179 -4.66 8.65 15.31
CA SER A 179 -4.49 9.72 16.29
C SER A 179 -3.61 10.89 15.81
N HIS A 180 -2.76 10.65 14.80
CA HIS A 180 -1.84 11.65 14.24
C HIS A 180 -2.09 11.95 12.76
N ALA A 181 -3.10 11.31 12.16
CA ALA A 181 -3.52 11.56 10.78
C ALA A 181 -4.28 12.89 10.68
N SER A 182 -4.14 13.57 9.53
CA SER A 182 -4.93 14.77 9.22
C SER A 182 -6.15 14.44 8.37
N PHE A 183 -6.07 13.37 7.57
CA PHE A 183 -7.10 13.02 6.60
C PHE A 183 -7.39 11.53 6.61
N LEU A 184 -8.65 11.18 6.38
CA LEU A 184 -9.12 9.81 6.18
C LEU A 184 -9.97 9.75 4.91
N ILE A 185 -9.69 8.76 4.06
CA ILE A 185 -10.51 8.44 2.89
C ILE A 185 -11.14 7.07 3.12
N THR A 186 -12.46 7.00 3.23
CA THR A 186 -13.18 5.72 3.29
C THR A 186 -13.68 5.37 1.89
N SER A 187 -13.18 4.27 1.34
CA SER A 187 -13.41 3.90 -0.07
C SER A 187 -14.01 2.50 -0.24
N LEU A 188 -14.51 1.91 0.85
CA LEU A 188 -15.13 0.60 0.84
C LEU A 188 -16.42 0.60 0.00
N PRO A 189 -16.79 -0.54 -0.59
CA PRO A 189 -18.02 -0.65 -1.38
C PRO A 189 -19.30 -0.61 -0.52
N SER A 190 -19.22 -0.98 0.75
CA SER A 190 -20.35 -0.93 1.70
C SER A 190 -20.43 0.45 2.32
N ASP A 191 -21.53 1.17 2.06
CA ASP A 191 -21.80 2.47 2.68
C ASP A 191 -21.97 2.35 4.20
N SER A 192 -22.53 1.23 4.68
CA SER A 192 -22.67 0.95 6.10
C SER A 192 -21.32 0.86 6.80
N ASP A 193 -20.32 0.22 6.16
CA ASP A 193 -18.96 0.12 6.71
C ASP A 193 -18.30 1.50 6.71
N ASN A 194 -18.49 2.29 5.64
CA ASN A 194 -17.98 3.66 5.59
C ASN A 194 -18.59 4.54 6.69
N VAL A 195 -19.88 4.38 7.02
CA VAL A 195 -20.53 5.06 8.16
C VAL A 195 -19.88 4.63 9.47
N PHE A 196 -19.69 3.33 9.69
CA PHE A 196 -19.09 2.81 10.91
C PHE A 196 -17.65 3.32 11.11
N ILE A 197 -16.83 3.22 10.06
CA ILE A 197 -15.45 3.74 10.07
C ILE A 197 -15.44 5.24 10.35
N THR A 198 -16.36 6.00 9.78
CA THR A 198 -16.45 7.46 10.00
C THR A 198 -16.72 7.78 11.48
N LEU A 199 -17.66 7.06 12.11
CA LEU A 199 -17.98 7.22 13.53
C LEU A 199 -16.77 6.89 14.40
N THR A 200 -16.18 5.71 14.23
CA THR A 200 -15.00 5.28 14.98
C THR A 200 -13.83 6.24 14.79
N ALA A 201 -13.60 6.69 13.56
CA ALA A 201 -12.53 7.62 13.23
C ALA A 201 -12.69 8.98 13.93
N LYS A 202 -13.90 9.55 13.97
CA LYS A 202 -14.17 10.80 14.70
C LYS A 202 -14.05 10.61 16.21
N GLN A 203 -14.41 9.44 16.74
CA GLN A 203 -14.23 9.13 18.16
C GLN A 203 -12.74 9.06 18.53
N LEU A 204 -11.92 8.41 17.70
CA LEU A 204 -10.48 8.27 17.94
C LEU A 204 -9.69 9.57 17.67
N ASN A 205 -10.17 10.40 16.73
CA ASN A 205 -9.56 11.68 16.38
C ASN A 205 -10.63 12.68 15.89
N SER A 206 -11.10 13.53 16.79
CA SER A 206 -12.15 14.51 16.50
C SER A 206 -11.73 15.61 15.51
N LYS A 207 -10.43 15.83 15.30
CA LYS A 207 -9.88 16.83 14.38
C LYS A 207 -9.61 16.28 12.96
N LEU A 208 -9.79 14.98 12.76
CA LEU A 208 -9.54 14.31 11.49
C LEU A 208 -10.51 14.79 10.42
N SER A 209 -10.04 15.15 9.22
CA SER A 209 -10.92 15.48 8.09
C SER A 209 -11.25 14.21 7.29
N ILE A 210 -12.54 13.87 7.17
CA ILE A 210 -13.00 12.61 6.61
C ILE A 210 -13.68 12.82 5.26
N TYR A 211 -13.19 12.09 4.25
CA TYR A 211 -13.70 12.03 2.89
C TYR A 211 -14.27 10.64 2.66
N SER A 212 -15.59 10.52 2.67
CA SER A 212 -16.26 9.24 2.50
C SER A 212 -16.80 9.04 1.10
N ARG A 213 -16.59 7.85 0.56
CA ARG A 213 -17.40 7.35 -0.55
C ARG A 213 -18.83 7.08 -0.07
N ALA A 214 -19.81 7.42 -0.89
CA ALA A 214 -21.15 6.89 -0.86
C ALA A 214 -21.48 6.27 -2.21
N SER A 215 -22.21 5.16 -2.20
CA SER A 215 -22.73 4.50 -3.40
C SER A 215 -24.21 4.87 -3.59
N GLU A 216 -24.95 4.98 -2.48
CA GLU A 216 -26.38 5.32 -2.47
C GLU A 216 -26.62 6.76 -2.01
N GLU A 217 -27.55 7.46 -2.65
CA GLU A 217 -27.92 8.84 -2.26
C GLU A 217 -28.54 8.88 -0.86
N SER A 218 -29.23 7.82 -0.47
CA SER A 218 -29.81 7.65 0.87
C SER A 218 -28.75 7.60 1.99
N SER A 219 -27.50 7.23 1.67
CA SER A 219 -26.38 7.16 2.61
C SER A 219 -25.73 8.53 2.87
N LEU A 220 -25.92 9.51 1.98
CA LEU A 220 -25.23 10.79 2.03
C LEU A 220 -25.48 11.52 3.35
N LYS A 221 -26.76 11.64 3.75
CA LYS A 221 -27.14 12.28 5.03
C LYS A 221 -26.58 11.51 6.23
N LYS A 222 -26.61 10.17 6.19
CA LYS A 222 -26.11 9.32 7.28
C LYS A 222 -24.60 9.49 7.49
N LEU A 223 -23.83 9.53 6.40
CA LEU A 223 -22.38 9.76 6.44
C LEU A 223 -22.03 11.15 6.97
N LYS A 224 -22.78 12.19 6.56
CA LYS A 224 -22.61 13.54 7.09
C LYS A 224 -22.89 13.60 8.60
N ILE A 225 -23.98 12.99 9.06
CA ILE A 225 -24.32 12.90 10.50
C ILE A 225 -23.25 12.12 11.28
N ALA A 226 -22.69 11.06 10.68
CA ALA A 226 -21.59 10.31 11.27
C ALA A 226 -20.29 11.12 11.42
N GLY A 227 -20.20 12.28 10.77
CA GLY A 227 -19.05 13.18 10.86
C GLY A 227 -18.18 13.22 9.60
N ALA A 228 -18.62 12.67 8.46
CA ALA A 228 -17.89 12.85 7.22
C ALA A 228 -17.91 14.34 6.80
N ASP A 229 -16.74 14.96 6.69
CA ASP A 229 -16.62 16.36 6.27
C ASP A 229 -16.99 16.50 4.78
N HIS A 230 -16.63 15.52 3.96
CA HIS A 230 -17.01 15.44 2.56
C HIS A 230 -17.54 14.04 2.23
N VAL A 231 -18.61 13.98 1.44
CA VAL A 231 -19.18 12.74 0.93
C VAL A 231 -19.20 12.81 -0.59
N ILE A 232 -18.57 11.84 -1.24
CA ILE A 232 -18.38 11.78 -2.68
C ILE A 232 -19.17 10.59 -3.21
N MET A 233 -19.92 10.78 -4.30
CA MET A 233 -20.63 9.72 -5.01
C MET A 233 -19.98 9.48 -6.39
N PRO A 234 -18.95 8.61 -6.49
CA PRO A 234 -18.17 8.48 -7.71
C PRO A 234 -18.98 8.03 -8.91
N ASP A 235 -19.97 7.14 -8.69
CA ASP A 235 -20.78 6.60 -9.78
C ASP A 235 -21.73 7.67 -10.36
N LYS A 236 -22.25 8.58 -9.51
CA LYS A 236 -23.03 9.74 -9.94
C LYS A 236 -22.16 10.74 -10.71
N ILE A 237 -21.00 11.10 -10.16
CA ILE A 237 -20.05 12.02 -10.82
C ILE A 237 -19.59 11.45 -12.17
N GLY A 238 -19.25 10.17 -12.22
CA GLY A 238 -18.85 9.50 -13.45
C GLY A 238 -19.99 9.46 -14.47
N GLY A 239 -21.22 9.17 -14.04
CA GLY A 239 -22.42 9.19 -14.87
C GLY A 239 -22.69 10.58 -15.47
N ASP A 240 -22.72 11.61 -14.63
CA ASP A 240 -22.96 13.00 -15.03
C ASP A 240 -21.87 13.47 -16.01
N HIS A 241 -20.62 13.10 -15.77
CA HIS A 241 -19.51 13.41 -16.66
C HIS A 241 -19.61 12.69 -18.02
N MET A 242 -19.97 11.40 -18.03
CA MET A 242 -20.22 10.66 -19.28
C MET A 242 -21.35 11.28 -20.11
N ALA A 243 -22.45 11.67 -19.47
CA ALA A 243 -23.54 12.36 -20.16
C ALA A 243 -23.11 13.73 -20.69
N SER A 244 -22.32 14.48 -19.91
CA SER A 244 -21.81 15.79 -20.31
C SER A 244 -20.90 15.73 -21.53
N LEU A 245 -20.11 14.66 -21.69
CA LEU A 245 -19.30 14.42 -22.89
C LEU A 245 -20.13 14.21 -24.16
N ILE A 246 -21.38 13.78 -24.04
CA ILE A 246 -22.29 13.64 -25.18
C ILE A 246 -23.01 14.96 -25.48
N VAL A 247 -23.43 15.67 -24.42
CA VAL A 247 -24.20 16.91 -24.54
C VAL A 247 -23.32 18.09 -24.97
N ALA A 248 -22.10 18.18 -24.44
CA ALA A 248 -21.18 19.30 -24.65
C ALA A 248 -19.71 18.81 -24.67
N PRO A 249 -19.31 17.96 -25.64
CA PRO A 249 -17.97 17.35 -25.71
C PRO A 249 -16.85 18.40 -25.65
N ASP A 250 -16.91 19.42 -26.51
CA ASP A 250 -15.87 20.44 -26.63
C ASP A 250 -15.68 21.24 -25.32
N LEU A 251 -16.78 21.48 -24.60
CA LEU A 251 -16.73 22.19 -23.32
C LEU A 251 -16.04 21.33 -22.25
N ILE A 252 -16.38 20.05 -22.16
CA ILE A 252 -15.80 19.14 -21.16
C ILE A 252 -14.33 18.88 -21.46
N GLU A 253 -13.97 18.63 -22.73
CA GLU A 253 -12.58 18.47 -23.14
C GLU A 253 -11.75 19.72 -22.81
N PHE A 254 -12.31 20.91 -23.06
CA PHE A 254 -11.68 22.16 -22.66
C PHE A 254 -11.45 22.25 -21.15
N LEU A 255 -12.46 21.92 -20.32
CA LEU A 255 -12.33 21.94 -18.86
C LEU A 255 -11.33 20.90 -18.34
N ASP A 256 -11.29 19.71 -18.92
CA ASP A 256 -10.33 18.67 -18.57
C ASP A 256 -8.90 19.12 -18.87
N ASN A 257 -8.67 19.77 -20.01
CA ASN A 257 -7.38 20.38 -20.36
C ASN A 257 -6.98 21.53 -19.42
N LEU A 258 -7.94 22.24 -18.82
CA LEU A 258 -7.65 23.23 -17.77
C LEU A 258 -7.24 22.56 -16.45
N SER A 259 -7.85 21.44 -16.09
CA SER A 259 -7.64 20.76 -14.81
C SER A 259 -6.44 19.79 -14.80
N ALA A 260 -6.06 19.22 -15.95
CA ALA A 260 -4.95 18.29 -16.14
C ALA A 260 -3.58 18.99 -16.14
N SER A 261 -3.29 19.75 -15.10
CA SER A 261 -1.98 20.36 -14.87
C SER A 261 -0.97 19.32 -14.35
N THR A 262 -0.51 18.41 -15.22
CA THR A 262 0.60 17.49 -14.92
C THR A 262 1.83 17.67 -15.79
N ALA A 263 1.84 18.58 -16.76
CA ALA A 263 3.07 18.97 -17.46
C ALA A 263 2.97 20.35 -18.13
N GLY A 264 3.39 21.41 -17.44
CA GLY A 264 3.93 22.63 -18.08
C GLY A 264 2.99 23.80 -18.41
N THR A 265 1.67 23.61 -18.47
CA THR A 265 0.70 24.70 -18.74
C THR A 265 -0.32 24.79 -17.61
N MET A 266 0.08 25.40 -16.48
CA MET A 266 -0.88 25.71 -15.42
C MET A 266 -1.75 26.85 -15.93
N ASN A 267 -2.99 26.55 -16.31
CA ASN A 267 -3.85 27.55 -16.95
C ASN A 267 -4.71 28.30 -15.94
N VAL A 268 -5.06 27.70 -14.81
CA VAL A 268 -5.95 28.29 -13.79
C VAL A 268 -5.21 28.42 -12.46
N GLN A 269 -5.23 29.60 -11.84
CA GLN A 269 -4.63 29.84 -10.53
C GLN A 269 -5.53 30.69 -9.62
N GLU A 270 -5.58 30.33 -8.34
CA GLU A 270 -6.21 31.12 -7.27
C GLU A 270 -5.18 32.05 -6.64
N ILE A 271 -5.51 33.33 -6.52
CA ILE A 271 -4.58 34.39 -6.13
C ILE A 271 -5.21 35.28 -5.08
N MET A 272 -4.49 35.48 -3.97
CA MET A 272 -4.91 36.34 -2.86
C MET A 272 -4.49 37.79 -3.11
N LEU A 273 -5.39 38.73 -2.82
CA LEU A 273 -5.21 40.15 -3.09
C LEU A 273 -4.70 40.92 -1.87
N THR A 274 -3.52 40.55 -1.35
CA THR A 274 -3.02 41.00 -0.04
C THR A 274 -2.70 42.49 0.11
N ASN A 275 -2.51 43.25 -0.99
CA ASN A 275 -2.10 44.66 -0.94
C ASN A 275 -2.90 45.56 -1.91
N LEU A 276 -4.23 45.63 -1.72
CA LEU A 276 -5.08 46.54 -2.49
C LEU A 276 -5.36 47.86 -1.75
N PRO A 277 -5.22 49.04 -2.40
CA PRO A 277 -5.70 50.30 -1.85
C PRO A 277 -7.23 50.32 -1.74
N GLN A 278 -7.76 51.20 -0.88
CA GLN A 278 -9.05 51.10 -0.18
C GLN A 278 -10.28 50.59 -0.96
N ILE A 279 -10.44 50.88 -2.25
CA ILE A 279 -11.51 50.28 -3.09
C ILE A 279 -11.00 50.22 -4.53
N LYS A 280 -10.91 49.01 -5.10
CA LYS A 280 -10.70 48.79 -6.54
C LYS A 280 -11.75 47.81 -7.05
N THR A 281 -12.35 48.13 -8.20
CA THR A 281 -13.14 47.17 -8.97
C THR A 281 -12.22 46.24 -9.77
N ILE A 282 -12.76 45.16 -10.34
CA ILE A 282 -12.00 44.29 -11.25
C ILE A 282 -11.44 45.11 -12.43
N ARG A 283 -12.21 46.09 -12.93
CA ARG A 283 -11.79 47.04 -13.95
C ARG A 283 -10.54 47.82 -13.52
N ASP A 284 -10.52 48.37 -12.31
CA ASP A 284 -9.42 49.21 -11.81
C ASP A 284 -8.10 48.45 -11.57
N LEU A 285 -8.15 47.11 -11.56
CA LEU A 285 -6.95 46.28 -11.45
C LEU A 285 -6.23 46.10 -12.79
N HIS A 286 -6.91 46.37 -13.91
CA HIS A 286 -6.36 46.23 -15.26
C HIS A 286 -5.62 44.89 -15.48
N ILE A 287 -6.13 43.80 -14.89
CA ILE A 287 -5.43 42.51 -14.84
C ILE A 287 -5.10 42.02 -16.25
N ARG A 288 -6.10 42.02 -17.14
CA ARG A 288 -5.92 41.51 -18.50
C ARG A 288 -4.98 42.37 -19.33
N GLU A 289 -5.02 43.69 -19.18
CA GLU A 289 -4.15 44.62 -19.91
C GLU A 289 -2.70 44.51 -19.45
N ASN A 290 -2.47 44.38 -18.14
CA ASN A 290 -1.13 44.34 -17.56
C ASN A 290 -0.46 42.96 -17.67
N THR A 291 -1.24 41.88 -17.64
CA THR A 291 -0.68 40.52 -17.50
C THR A 291 -1.12 39.55 -18.58
N GLY A 292 -2.19 39.85 -19.32
CA GLY A 292 -2.84 38.94 -20.27
C GLY A 292 -3.72 37.87 -19.62
N CYS A 293 -3.82 37.83 -18.28
CA CYS A 293 -4.69 36.90 -17.57
C CYS A 293 -6.17 37.34 -17.65
N THR A 294 -7.07 36.37 -17.65
CA THR A 294 -8.53 36.60 -17.59
C THR A 294 -9.06 36.23 -16.23
N VAL A 295 -9.80 37.11 -15.58
CA VAL A 295 -10.51 36.78 -14.34
C VAL A 295 -11.73 35.93 -14.70
N ILE A 296 -11.78 34.70 -14.19
CA ILE A 296 -12.90 33.77 -14.44
C ILE A 296 -13.76 33.54 -13.19
N GLY A 297 -13.27 33.95 -12.03
CA GLY A 297 -14.03 33.86 -10.79
C GLY A 297 -13.45 34.70 -9.66
N TYR A 298 -14.27 34.91 -8.63
CA TYR A 298 -13.89 35.55 -7.37
C TYR A 298 -14.42 34.72 -6.20
N LYS A 299 -13.57 34.42 -5.23
CA LYS A 299 -13.92 33.73 -4.01
C LYS A 299 -13.98 34.74 -2.86
N MET A 300 -15.16 34.82 -2.25
CA MET A 300 -15.43 35.65 -1.09
C MET A 300 -14.81 35.05 0.19
N GLU A 301 -14.70 35.87 1.25
CA GLU A 301 -14.22 35.45 2.58
C GLU A 301 -15.09 34.34 3.19
N ASN A 302 -16.40 34.34 2.92
CA ASN A 302 -17.33 33.30 3.37
C ASN A 302 -17.16 31.96 2.62
N GLY A 303 -16.29 31.91 1.61
CA GLY A 303 -16.03 30.72 0.79
C GLY A 303 -16.93 30.56 -0.44
N GLU A 304 -17.89 31.47 -0.67
CA GLU A 304 -18.72 31.47 -1.87
C GLU A 304 -17.92 31.90 -3.11
N TYR A 305 -18.27 31.29 -4.25
CA TYR A 305 -17.65 31.56 -5.53
C TYR A 305 -18.61 32.35 -6.42
N ILE A 306 -18.14 33.49 -6.96
CA ILE A 306 -18.78 34.20 -8.05
C ILE A 306 -18.08 33.79 -9.34
N VAL A 307 -18.81 33.15 -10.24
CA VAL A 307 -18.33 32.81 -11.58
C VAL A 307 -18.54 34.01 -12.49
N ASN A 308 -17.53 34.36 -13.30
CA ASN A 308 -17.55 35.50 -14.21
C ASN A 308 -18.04 36.82 -13.54
N PRO A 309 -17.33 37.32 -12.51
CA PRO A 309 -17.72 38.54 -11.81
C PRO A 309 -17.75 39.75 -12.77
N ASP A 310 -18.69 40.66 -12.53
CA ASP A 310 -18.81 41.90 -13.31
C ASP A 310 -17.52 42.75 -13.23
N ILE A 311 -17.21 43.49 -14.29
CA ILE A 311 -16.06 44.39 -14.33
C ILE A 311 -16.13 45.46 -13.23
N ASP A 312 -17.33 45.87 -12.83
CA ASP A 312 -17.54 46.87 -11.77
C ASP A 312 -17.65 46.24 -10.36
N PHE A 313 -17.42 44.92 -10.24
CA PHE A 313 -17.42 44.22 -8.97
C PHE A 313 -16.25 44.70 -8.08
N GLN A 314 -16.57 45.09 -6.85
CA GLN A 314 -15.59 45.57 -5.86
C GLN A 314 -14.87 44.39 -5.22
N VAL A 315 -13.55 44.34 -5.37
CA VAL A 315 -12.71 43.34 -4.70
C VAL A 315 -12.33 43.80 -3.29
N LYS A 316 -12.28 42.84 -2.36
CA LYS A 316 -11.81 43.05 -0.98
C LYS A 316 -10.37 42.58 -0.83
N THR A 317 -9.66 43.14 0.14
CA THR A 317 -8.26 42.82 0.48
C THR A 317 -8.03 41.35 0.87
N ASP A 318 -9.04 40.66 1.40
CA ASP A 318 -8.94 39.23 1.74
C ASP A 318 -9.62 38.31 0.71
N GLY A 319 -10.10 38.89 -0.40
CA GLY A 319 -10.67 38.17 -1.52
C GLY A 319 -9.62 37.38 -2.31
N ARG A 320 -10.07 36.30 -2.97
CA ARG A 320 -9.23 35.52 -3.87
C ARG A 320 -9.79 35.57 -5.29
N ILE A 321 -9.00 36.04 -6.25
CA ILE A 321 -9.36 36.00 -7.68
C ILE A 321 -8.88 34.68 -8.29
N ILE A 322 -9.70 34.14 -9.18
CA ILE A 322 -9.38 32.97 -9.98
C ILE A 322 -9.09 33.47 -11.39
N VAL A 323 -7.86 33.27 -11.82
CA VAL A 323 -7.38 33.75 -13.11
C VAL A 323 -7.05 32.60 -14.04
N LEU A 324 -7.37 32.79 -15.32
CA LEU A 324 -7.00 31.93 -16.43
C LEU A 324 -5.88 32.62 -17.25
N GLY A 325 -4.75 31.94 -17.43
CA GLY A 325 -3.65 32.42 -18.26
C GLY A 325 -2.52 31.41 -18.36
N ASN A 326 -1.66 31.54 -19.37
CA ASN A 326 -0.49 30.66 -19.51
C ASN A 326 0.58 30.97 -18.45
N THR A 327 1.61 30.11 -18.37
CA THR A 327 2.70 30.22 -17.40
C THR A 327 3.43 31.58 -17.43
N VAL A 328 3.52 32.24 -18.58
CA VAL A 328 4.16 33.56 -18.72
C VAL A 328 3.26 34.66 -18.15
N GLN A 329 1.98 34.62 -18.50
CA GLN A 329 0.97 35.58 -18.03
C GLN A 329 0.80 35.52 -16.51
N ILE A 330 0.75 34.30 -15.96
CA ILE A 330 0.68 34.07 -14.51
C ILE A 330 1.92 34.61 -13.79
N LYS A 331 3.12 34.36 -14.33
CA LYS A 331 4.37 34.91 -13.75
C LYS A 331 4.37 36.43 -13.75
N ASN A 332 3.87 37.06 -14.82
CA ASN A 332 3.74 38.51 -14.90
C ASN A 332 2.73 39.02 -13.88
N LEU A 333 1.62 38.32 -13.69
CA LEU A 333 0.62 38.67 -12.70
C LEU A 333 1.16 38.62 -11.28
N ASN A 334 1.91 37.58 -10.90
CA ASN A 334 2.55 37.51 -9.58
C ASN A 334 3.53 38.69 -9.37
N LYS A 335 4.30 39.08 -10.39
CA LYS A 335 5.18 40.25 -10.32
C LYS A 335 4.42 41.56 -10.11
N VAL A 336 3.31 41.78 -10.82
CA VAL A 336 2.52 43.02 -10.76
C VAL A 336 1.84 43.18 -9.39
N PHE A 337 1.34 42.10 -8.81
CA PHE A 337 0.64 42.11 -7.52
C PHE A 337 1.53 41.76 -6.32
N GLY A 338 2.85 41.63 -6.52
CA GLY A 338 3.84 41.47 -5.45
C GLY A 338 3.74 40.14 -4.68
N LEU A 339 3.46 39.05 -5.41
CA LEU A 339 3.29 37.69 -4.87
C LEU A 339 4.47 36.76 -5.17
#